data_AF-A0A3L6ZMQ6-F1
#
_entry.id   AF-A0A3L6ZMQ6-F1
#
_cell.length_a   1.000
_cell.length_b   1.000
_cell.length_c   1.000
_cell.angle_alpha   90.00
_cell.angle_beta   90.00
_cell.angle_gamma   90.00
#
_symmetry.space_group_name_H-M   'P 1'
#
loop_
_entity.id
_entity.type
_entity.pdbx_description
1 polymer ?
#
loop_
_entity_poly.entity_id
_entity_poly.type
_entity_poly.pdbx_seq_one_letter_code
_entity_poly.pdbx_strand_id
1 'polypeptide(L)'
;MTTTSESAGKTRGLRTGVQKVGTFLSGMVMPNIAAFIAWGLITALFIPEGYLPNEQISSMVAPMLYFLLPLLIASTGGRIIHGARGSVVATIATTGVIMSSIGDPMFDGGSPMFLGAMVMAPLAAWLMKQLDRLWDGKVKAGFEMLVNNFSAGIFGAIMAVVGFFAVGPVIRTITDWLGAGVNALLDAGLLPLASIIVEPAKVLFLNNAINHGVLTPLASSQAAEQGRSLLYLVEANPGPGLGMLIAFTVFGLGAARATAPGAIVIQFLGGIHEIYFPYVLAKPVLLLGLIAGGATGIATNVIFGSGLSGAASPGSIIAVLTMTAPGSHLGVILSVVLSALVSFLVCGAILAASRKRDLASGNAGDLSAAVAATSANKGKESSVLGTLNTSAAAPAGAPAAGVVAEPAVDRAEAHRRVEKVIFACDAGMGSSAMGASVLRNMVTKAGIEGVSVTNAAIANLDGTADLIVTQRELTDRARQKDPTAQHVSVDNFMNSPRYTEIVEQLRAQG
;
A
#
# COMPACT_ATOMS: atom_id res chain seq x y z
N MET A 1 -45.59 -11.98 -10.09
CA MET A 1 -45.39 -11.18 -8.85
C MET A 1 -45.19 -12.20 -7.73
N THR A 2 -44.17 -12.20 -6.89
CA THR A 2 -43.27 -11.13 -6.43
C THR A 2 -42.06 -11.79 -5.75
N THR A 3 -40.87 -11.25 -6.05
CA THR A 3 -39.70 -11.04 -5.15
C THR A 3 -39.02 -12.21 -4.43
N THR A 4 -37.82 -12.54 -4.90
CA THR A 4 -36.68 -12.94 -4.06
C THR A 4 -35.51 -11.97 -4.29
N SER A 5 -35.42 -10.91 -3.47
CA SER A 5 -34.30 -9.94 -3.53
C SER A 5 -33.85 -9.43 -2.15
N GLU A 6 -33.73 -10.30 -1.14
CA GLU A 6 -33.31 -9.86 0.22
C GLU A 6 -31.92 -10.33 0.68
N SER A 7 -31.19 -11.15 -0.09
CA SER A 7 -29.89 -11.69 0.36
C SER A 7 -28.66 -10.85 -0.05
N ALA A 8 -28.74 -10.03 -1.10
CA ALA A 8 -27.57 -9.33 -1.66
C ALA A 8 -27.10 -8.07 -0.89
N GLY A 9 -27.96 -7.47 -0.04
CA GLY A 9 -27.64 -6.23 0.68
C GLY A 9 -26.76 -6.43 1.92
N LYS A 10 -26.92 -7.55 2.63
CA LYS A 10 -26.27 -7.80 3.94
C LYS A 10 -24.78 -8.16 3.80
N THR A 11 -24.43 -8.94 2.78
CA THR A 11 -23.05 -9.32 2.45
C THR A 11 -22.24 -8.14 1.92
N ARG A 12 -22.87 -7.21 1.19
CA ARG A 12 -22.21 -5.99 0.69
C ARG A 12 -21.78 -5.07 1.84
N GLY A 13 -22.64 -4.89 2.85
CA GLY A 13 -22.35 -4.08 4.04
C GLY A 13 -21.19 -4.60 4.89
N LEU A 14 -21.18 -5.90 5.19
CA LEU A 14 -20.11 -6.55 5.97
C LEU A 14 -18.75 -6.43 5.24
N ARG A 15 -18.73 -6.67 3.93
CA ARG A 15 -17.53 -6.53 3.09
C ARG A 15 -16.96 -5.11 3.11
N THR A 16 -17.81 -4.10 2.96
CA THR A 16 -17.36 -2.69 3.06
C THR A 16 -16.84 -2.32 4.45
N GLY A 17 -17.39 -2.92 5.52
CA GLY A 17 -16.90 -2.71 6.89
C GLY A 17 -15.49 -3.25 7.08
N VAL A 18 -15.26 -4.51 6.68
CA VAL A 18 -13.95 -5.16 6.75
C VAL A 18 -12.90 -4.41 5.93
N GLN A 19 -13.27 -3.97 4.72
CA GLN A 19 -12.39 -3.18 3.87
C GLN A 19 -12.01 -1.84 4.52
N LYS A 20 -12.98 -1.10 5.09
CA LYS A 20 -12.70 0.18 5.78
C LYS A 20 -11.74 0.01 6.96
N VAL A 21 -11.96 -1.02 7.78
CA VAL A 21 -11.06 -1.33 8.91
C VAL A 21 -9.67 -1.70 8.39
N GLY A 22 -9.59 -2.57 7.37
CA GLY A 22 -8.32 -2.96 6.78
C GLY A 22 -7.54 -1.79 6.16
N THR A 23 -8.22 -0.92 5.41
CA THR A 23 -7.62 0.30 4.83
C THR A 23 -7.13 1.24 5.93
N PHE A 24 -7.89 1.39 7.01
CA PHE A 24 -7.49 2.24 8.13
C PHE A 24 -6.24 1.71 8.83
N LEU A 25 -6.22 0.42 9.21
CA LEU A 25 -5.07 -0.22 9.85
C LEU A 25 -3.82 -0.18 8.96
N SER A 26 -3.99 -0.51 7.68
CA SER A 26 -2.91 -0.40 6.69
C SER A 26 -2.39 1.03 6.56
N GLY A 27 -3.28 2.03 6.59
CA GLY A 27 -2.92 3.45 6.58
C GLY A 27 -2.06 3.89 7.77
N MET A 28 -2.08 3.16 8.88
CA MET A 28 -1.21 3.40 10.03
C MET A 28 0.21 2.85 9.82
N VAL A 29 0.37 1.79 9.03
CA VAL A 29 1.66 1.08 8.85
C VAL A 29 2.38 1.50 7.58
N MET A 30 1.68 1.62 6.45
CA MET A 30 2.28 1.89 5.14
C MET A 30 3.21 3.11 5.09
N PRO A 31 2.83 4.27 5.68
CA PRO A 31 3.74 5.44 5.71
C PRO A 31 5.04 5.20 6.46
N ASN A 32 5.11 4.15 7.29
CA ASN A 32 6.23 3.83 8.16
C ASN A 32 7.04 2.61 7.67
N ILE A 33 6.72 2.04 6.50
CA ILE A 33 7.40 0.85 5.96
C ILE A 33 8.92 1.03 5.86
N ALA A 34 9.39 2.25 5.54
CA ALA A 34 10.82 2.54 5.48
C ALA A 34 11.53 2.23 6.82
N ALA A 35 10.87 2.46 7.97
CA ALA A 35 11.43 2.14 9.28
C ALA A 35 11.50 0.61 9.51
N PHE A 36 10.51 -0.15 9.05
CA PHE A 36 10.53 -1.63 9.10
C PHE A 36 11.64 -2.21 8.23
N ILE A 37 11.86 -1.64 7.04
CA ILE A 37 12.96 -2.05 6.14
C ILE A 37 14.31 -1.73 6.79
N ALA A 38 14.48 -0.52 7.35
CA ALA A 38 15.71 -0.14 8.02
C ALA A 38 16.01 -1.06 9.22
N TRP A 39 15.00 -1.34 10.05
CA TRP A 39 15.12 -2.30 11.15
C TRP A 39 15.48 -3.70 10.66
N GLY A 40 14.83 -4.19 9.60
CA GLY A 40 15.10 -5.51 9.01
C GLY A 40 16.51 -5.63 8.45
N LEU A 41 17.03 -4.58 7.80
CA LEU A 41 18.42 -4.52 7.32
C LEU A 41 19.42 -4.55 8.47
N ILE A 42 19.19 -3.77 9.52
CA ILE A 42 20.07 -3.78 10.71
C ILE A 42 20.06 -5.17 11.34
N THR A 43 18.88 -5.78 11.43
CA THR A 43 18.71 -7.15 11.96
C THR A 43 19.47 -8.16 11.10
N ALA A 44 19.29 -8.14 9.78
CA ALA A 44 19.96 -9.07 8.87
C ALA A 44 21.49 -8.93 8.88
N LEU A 45 22.00 -7.73 9.08
CA LEU A 45 23.44 -7.46 9.04
C LEU A 45 24.10 -7.71 10.40
N PHE A 46 23.60 -7.14 11.48
CA PHE A 46 24.43 -6.90 12.67
C PHE A 46 24.12 -7.76 13.89
N ILE A 47 23.02 -8.53 13.89
CA ILE A 47 22.77 -9.49 14.98
C ILE A 47 23.86 -10.59 14.99
N PRO A 48 24.01 -11.38 16.07
CA PRO A 48 25.00 -12.45 16.14
C PRO A 48 24.94 -13.43 14.96
N GLU A 49 23.74 -13.72 14.47
CA GLU A 49 23.49 -14.59 13.31
C GLU A 49 23.50 -13.87 11.96
N GLY A 50 23.74 -12.55 11.95
CA GLY A 50 23.70 -11.69 10.78
C GLY A 50 24.90 -11.84 9.85
N TYR A 51 24.85 -11.18 8.68
CA TYR A 51 25.94 -11.23 7.69
C TYR A 51 27.24 -10.55 8.16
N LEU A 52 27.14 -9.53 9.01
CA LEU A 52 28.22 -8.70 9.54
C LEU A 52 28.01 -8.43 11.04
N PRO A 53 28.10 -9.46 11.92
CA PRO A 53 27.74 -9.32 13.33
C PRO A 53 28.50 -8.20 14.04
N ASN A 54 27.78 -7.36 14.79
CA ASN A 54 28.36 -6.29 15.58
C ASN A 54 27.45 -5.98 16.78
N GLU A 55 27.93 -6.27 18.00
CA GLU A 55 27.14 -6.12 19.23
C GLU A 55 26.65 -4.67 19.44
N GLN A 56 27.52 -3.68 19.22
CA GLN A 56 27.19 -2.27 19.43
C GLN A 56 26.08 -1.80 18.50
N ILE A 57 26.15 -2.17 17.21
CA ILE A 57 25.12 -1.82 16.23
C ILE A 57 23.84 -2.62 16.47
N SER A 58 23.96 -3.90 16.85
CA SER A 58 22.81 -4.77 17.15
C SER A 58 21.96 -4.24 18.32
N SER A 59 22.56 -3.49 19.24
CA SER A 59 21.85 -2.89 20.38
C SER A 59 20.71 -1.94 19.97
N MET A 60 20.68 -1.48 18.70
CA MET A 60 19.57 -0.69 18.15
C MET A 60 18.33 -1.51 17.82
N VAL A 61 18.45 -2.83 17.59
CA VAL A 61 17.37 -3.68 17.10
C VAL A 61 16.19 -3.70 18.08
N ALA A 62 16.45 -3.91 19.37
CA ALA A 62 15.40 -3.96 20.38
C ALA A 62 14.71 -2.59 20.61
N PRO A 63 15.43 -1.47 20.84
CA PRO A 63 14.80 -0.16 20.95
C PRO A 63 13.97 0.24 19.71
N MET A 64 14.45 -0.09 18.51
CA MET A 64 13.68 0.17 17.29
C MET A 64 12.39 -0.65 17.26
N LEU A 65 12.47 -1.94 17.59
CA LEU A 65 11.33 -2.85 17.57
C LEU A 65 10.26 -2.52 18.61
N TYR A 66 10.68 -2.26 19.86
CA TYR A 66 9.77 -2.04 20.97
C TYR A 66 9.23 -0.61 21.05
N PHE A 67 10.03 0.39 20.64
CA PHE A 67 9.63 1.80 20.73
C PHE A 67 9.41 2.43 19.36
N LEU A 68 10.45 2.50 18.51
CA LEU A 68 10.38 3.29 17.28
C LEU A 68 9.21 2.87 16.38
N LEU A 69 9.10 1.58 16.05
CA LEU A 69 8.09 1.12 15.09
C LEU A 69 6.66 1.25 15.64
N PRO A 70 6.34 0.82 16.89
CA PRO A 70 5.00 1.03 17.44
C PRO A 70 4.63 2.50 17.61
N LEU A 71 5.57 3.36 18.03
CA LEU A 71 5.31 4.80 18.19
C LEU A 71 5.09 5.52 16.87
N LEU A 72 5.77 5.11 15.79
CA LEU A 72 5.52 5.63 14.44
C LEU A 72 4.11 5.29 13.94
N ILE A 73 3.67 4.04 14.17
CA ILE A 73 2.29 3.60 13.91
C ILE A 73 1.30 4.43 14.72
N ALA A 74 1.56 4.62 16.02
CA ALA A 74 0.69 5.38 16.90
C ALA A 74 0.57 6.84 16.47
N SER A 75 1.70 7.48 16.17
CA SER A 75 1.77 8.83 15.65
C SER A 75 0.95 8.98 14.36
N THR A 76 1.05 8.01 13.45
CA THR A 76 0.31 8.01 12.18
C THR A 76 -1.19 7.80 12.40
N GLY A 77 -1.59 6.81 13.21
CA GLY A 77 -3.00 6.56 13.54
C GLY A 77 -3.66 7.74 14.25
N GLY A 78 -2.97 8.33 15.21
CA GLY A 78 -3.44 9.54 15.89
C GLY A 78 -3.61 10.72 14.93
N ARG A 79 -2.68 10.86 13.96
CA ARG A 79 -2.75 11.90 12.92
C ARG A 79 -3.97 11.74 12.02
N ILE A 80 -4.30 10.52 11.63
CA ILE A 80 -5.47 10.23 10.78
C ILE A 80 -6.76 10.68 11.46
N ILE A 81 -6.86 10.58 12.79
CA ILE A 81 -8.08 10.92 13.55
C ILE A 81 -8.18 12.40 13.94
N HIS A 82 -7.08 12.98 14.45
CA HIS A 82 -7.08 14.33 15.04
C HIS A 82 -5.79 15.12 14.78
N GLY A 83 -5.18 14.93 13.60
CA GLY A 83 -4.06 15.74 13.11
C GLY A 83 -2.81 15.68 14.01
N ALA A 84 -2.00 16.75 14.00
CA ALA A 84 -0.76 16.80 14.78
C ALA A 84 -0.99 16.57 16.29
N ARG A 85 -2.10 17.08 16.81
CA ARG A 85 -2.48 16.94 18.22
C ARG A 85 -2.82 15.50 18.59
N GLY A 86 -3.63 14.84 17.76
CA GLY A 86 -3.92 13.41 17.91
C GLY A 86 -2.67 12.54 17.82
N SER A 87 -1.74 12.89 16.93
CA SER A 87 -0.44 12.21 16.77
C SER A 87 0.40 12.23 18.05
N VAL A 88 0.49 13.38 18.72
CA VAL A 88 1.23 13.50 20.00
C VAL A 88 0.55 12.70 21.11
N VAL A 89 -0.74 12.89 21.32
CA VAL A 89 -1.49 12.20 22.39
C VAL A 89 -1.50 10.69 22.19
N ALA A 90 -1.68 10.21 20.95
CA ALA A 90 -1.63 8.80 20.62
C ALA A 90 -0.25 8.18 20.92
N THR A 91 0.82 8.91 20.61
CA THR A 91 2.21 8.49 20.90
C THR A 91 2.41 8.33 22.42
N ILE A 92 2.02 9.35 23.21
CA ILE A 92 2.13 9.30 24.68
C ILE A 92 1.33 8.13 25.25
N ALA A 93 0.08 7.98 24.83
CA ALA A 93 -0.81 6.92 25.27
C ALA A 93 -0.26 5.52 24.94
N THR A 94 0.33 5.36 23.76
CA THR A 94 0.90 4.09 23.30
C THR A 94 2.16 3.72 24.07
N THR A 95 2.96 4.70 24.55
CA THR A 95 4.08 4.42 25.44
C THR A 95 3.65 3.62 26.67
N GLY A 96 2.49 3.94 27.26
CA GLY A 96 1.94 3.15 28.36
C GLY A 96 1.65 1.69 27.99
N VAL A 97 1.10 1.47 26.80
CA VAL A 97 0.83 0.11 26.28
C VAL A 97 2.14 -0.65 26.06
N ILE A 98 3.15 -0.02 25.46
CA ILE A 98 4.49 -0.60 25.28
C ILE A 98 5.10 -0.98 26.63
N MET A 99 5.11 -0.05 27.59
CA MET A 99 5.71 -0.29 28.90
C MET A 99 4.99 -1.39 29.68
N SER A 100 3.71 -1.67 29.38
CA SER A 100 3.03 -2.79 30.00
C SER A 100 3.73 -4.11 29.69
N SER A 101 4.27 -4.26 28.47
CA SER A 101 4.79 -5.52 27.93
C SER A 101 6.29 -5.64 27.91
N ILE A 102 7.03 -4.62 28.32
CA ILE A 102 8.47 -4.72 28.48
C ILE A 102 8.75 -5.39 29.82
N GLY A 103 9.49 -6.51 29.82
CA GLY A 103 9.94 -7.14 31.07
C GLY A 103 11.19 -6.51 31.66
N ASP A 104 11.65 -7.10 32.75
CA ASP A 104 12.83 -6.68 33.52
C ASP A 104 13.80 -7.87 33.63
N PRO A 105 15.05 -7.78 33.11
CA PRO A 105 15.71 -6.62 32.50
C PRO A 105 14.99 -6.08 31.26
N MET A 106 15.16 -4.79 30.96
CA MET A 106 14.45 -4.11 29.86
C MET A 106 14.57 -4.89 28.54
N PHE A 107 13.40 -5.20 27.96
CA PHE A 107 13.17 -6.02 26.75
C PHE A 107 13.16 -7.55 26.94
N ASP A 108 13.37 -8.06 28.14
CA ASP A 108 13.32 -9.49 28.41
C ASP A 108 11.87 -10.01 28.53
N GLY A 109 11.54 -11.12 27.87
CA GLY A 109 10.21 -11.75 27.90
C GLY A 109 9.04 -10.87 27.43
N GLY A 110 9.32 -9.72 26.81
CA GLY A 110 8.31 -8.78 26.36
C GLY A 110 7.82 -9.05 24.95
N SER A 111 6.70 -8.42 24.57
CA SER A 111 6.19 -8.48 23.20
C SER A 111 6.07 -7.09 22.59
N PRO A 112 6.53 -6.85 21.36
CA PRO A 112 6.36 -5.58 20.66
C PRO A 112 4.87 -5.21 20.49
N MET A 113 4.48 -4.01 20.94
CA MET A 113 3.07 -3.60 21.04
C MET A 113 2.51 -2.95 19.76
N PHE A 114 2.68 -3.61 18.62
CA PHE A 114 2.14 -3.16 17.33
C PHE A 114 0.61 -3.12 17.32
N LEU A 115 -0.06 -4.23 17.69
CA LEU A 115 -1.51 -4.29 17.80
C LEU A 115 -2.03 -3.31 18.87
N GLY A 116 -1.25 -3.17 19.94
CA GLY A 116 -1.51 -2.20 21.01
C GLY A 116 -1.53 -0.77 20.49
N ALA A 117 -0.53 -0.39 19.68
CA ALA A 117 -0.48 0.90 19.01
C ALA A 117 -1.68 1.09 18.05
N MET A 118 -2.04 0.05 17.28
CA MET A 118 -3.16 0.10 16.34
C MET A 118 -4.52 0.33 17.00
N VAL A 119 -4.71 -0.17 18.22
CA VAL A 119 -5.94 0.02 18.99
C VAL A 119 -5.90 1.32 19.81
N MET A 120 -4.79 1.57 20.50
CA MET A 120 -4.68 2.67 21.45
C MET A 120 -4.62 4.03 20.76
N ALA A 121 -3.90 4.14 19.64
CA ALA A 121 -3.70 5.41 18.98
C ALA A 121 -4.99 6.05 18.43
N PRO A 122 -5.85 5.32 17.68
CA PRO A 122 -7.12 5.87 17.23
C PRO A 122 -8.05 6.21 18.39
N LEU A 123 -8.07 5.36 19.44
CA LEU A 123 -8.89 5.56 20.62
C LEU A 123 -8.49 6.85 21.37
N ALA A 124 -7.19 7.00 21.68
CA ALA A 124 -6.68 8.16 22.40
C ALA A 124 -6.88 9.45 21.59
N ALA A 125 -6.61 9.43 20.28
CA ALA A 125 -6.83 10.60 19.43
C ALA A 125 -8.32 10.95 19.28
N TRP A 126 -9.20 9.95 19.21
CA TRP A 126 -10.65 10.17 19.14
C TRP A 126 -11.18 10.75 20.45
N LEU A 127 -10.78 10.22 21.60
CA LEU A 127 -11.16 10.75 22.91
C LEU A 127 -10.63 12.18 23.10
N MET A 128 -9.40 12.46 22.68
CA MET A 128 -8.84 13.81 22.69
C MET A 128 -9.70 14.77 21.85
N LYS A 129 -10.14 14.34 20.67
CA LYS A 129 -11.05 15.11 19.81
C LYS A 129 -12.40 15.39 20.49
N GLN A 130 -12.93 14.46 21.28
CA GLN A 130 -14.14 14.70 22.07
C GLN A 130 -13.89 15.65 23.23
N LEU A 131 -12.75 15.54 23.89
CA LEU A 131 -12.36 16.41 24.99
C LEU A 131 -12.21 17.87 24.52
N ASP A 132 -11.57 18.09 23.37
CA ASP A 132 -11.41 19.43 22.79
C ASP A 132 -12.76 20.11 22.48
N ARG A 133 -13.78 19.35 22.11
CA ARG A 133 -15.13 19.88 21.84
C ARG A 133 -15.79 20.51 23.07
N LEU A 134 -15.38 20.17 24.28
CA LEU A 134 -15.99 20.71 25.51
C LEU A 134 -15.73 22.22 25.69
N TRP A 135 -14.60 22.70 25.17
CA TRP A 135 -14.12 24.07 25.32
C TRP A 135 -13.84 24.78 23.99
N ASP A 136 -14.22 24.16 22.87
CA ASP A 136 -14.14 24.79 21.56
C ASP A 136 -14.92 26.12 21.53
N GLY A 137 -14.28 27.18 21.03
CA GLY A 137 -14.81 28.55 21.04
C GLY A 137 -14.99 29.19 22.43
N LYS A 138 -14.63 28.51 23.53
CA LYS A 138 -14.75 29.04 24.90
C LYS A 138 -13.43 29.56 25.47
N VAL A 139 -12.31 29.23 24.85
CA VAL A 139 -10.98 29.67 25.28
C VAL A 139 -10.72 31.07 24.76
N LYS A 140 -10.26 31.97 25.65
CA LYS A 140 -9.89 33.33 25.25
C LYS A 140 -8.66 33.29 24.35
N ALA A 141 -8.65 34.18 23.34
CA ALA A 141 -7.51 34.37 22.45
C ALA A 141 -6.21 34.58 23.27
N GLY A 142 -5.13 33.94 22.85
CA GLY A 142 -3.84 33.94 23.56
C GLY A 142 -3.67 32.84 24.62
N PHE A 143 -4.76 32.32 25.20
CA PHE A 143 -4.71 31.16 26.11
C PHE A 143 -4.88 29.81 25.40
N GLU A 144 -5.26 29.83 24.12
CA GLU A 144 -5.50 28.62 23.32
C GLU A 144 -4.33 27.66 23.34
N MET A 145 -3.10 28.14 23.11
CA MET A 145 -1.92 27.28 23.10
C MET A 145 -1.65 26.65 24.48
N LEU A 146 -1.89 27.40 25.57
CA LEU A 146 -1.73 26.91 26.93
C LEU A 146 -2.75 25.80 27.23
N VAL A 147 -4.03 26.09 27.03
CA VAL A 147 -5.11 25.12 27.26
C VAL A 147 -4.91 23.90 26.38
N ASN A 148 -4.57 24.10 25.11
CA ASN A 148 -4.33 23.03 24.16
C ASN A 148 -3.18 22.14 24.66
N ASN A 149 -2.00 22.68 24.95
CA ASN A 149 -0.86 21.85 25.33
C ASN A 149 -1.05 21.15 26.68
N PHE A 150 -1.59 21.85 27.69
CA PHE A 150 -1.84 21.24 29.01
C PHE A 150 -2.92 20.17 28.96
N SER A 151 -4.04 20.39 28.26
CA SER A 151 -5.09 19.37 28.13
C SER A 151 -4.58 18.13 27.40
N ALA A 152 -3.82 18.30 26.31
CA ALA A 152 -3.22 17.18 25.59
C ALA A 152 -2.19 16.43 26.44
N GLY A 153 -1.36 17.15 27.21
CA GLY A 153 -0.37 16.54 28.10
C GLY A 153 -1.00 15.76 29.24
N ILE A 154 -1.94 16.36 29.97
CA ILE A 154 -2.65 15.72 31.09
C ILE A 154 -3.45 14.52 30.59
N PHE A 155 -4.23 14.71 29.52
CA PHE A 155 -5.02 13.63 28.94
C PHE A 155 -4.13 12.51 28.38
N GLY A 156 -3.04 12.86 27.70
CA GLY A 156 -2.04 11.90 27.22
C GLY A 156 -1.45 11.07 28.37
N ALA A 157 -1.09 11.70 29.49
CA ALA A 157 -0.58 11.01 30.67
C ALA A 157 -1.63 10.04 31.27
N ILE A 158 -2.89 10.48 31.39
CA ILE A 158 -3.99 9.61 31.84
C ILE A 158 -4.13 8.41 30.89
N MET A 159 -4.16 8.66 29.58
CA MET A 159 -4.29 7.60 28.58
C MET A 159 -3.07 6.67 28.57
N ALA A 160 -1.87 7.14 28.91
CA ALA A 160 -0.71 6.26 29.07
C ALA A 160 -0.90 5.31 30.25
N VAL A 161 -1.37 5.80 31.41
CA VAL A 161 -1.67 4.94 32.57
C VAL A 161 -2.78 3.93 32.24
N VAL A 162 -3.84 4.36 31.55
CA VAL A 162 -4.89 3.46 31.05
C VAL A 162 -4.33 2.44 30.06
N GLY A 163 -3.46 2.89 29.16
CA GLY A 163 -2.77 2.03 28.20
C GLY A 163 -1.97 0.94 28.89
N PHE A 164 -1.29 1.28 29.99
CA PHE A 164 -0.49 0.36 30.78
C PHE A 164 -1.34 -0.70 31.51
N PHE A 165 -2.35 -0.27 32.28
CA PHE A 165 -3.11 -1.18 33.15
C PHE A 165 -4.29 -1.88 32.48
N ALA A 166 -4.91 -1.27 31.47
CA ALA A 166 -6.13 -1.80 30.87
C ALA A 166 -5.88 -2.39 29.48
N VAL A 167 -5.26 -1.62 28.58
CA VAL A 167 -5.13 -2.03 27.16
C VAL A 167 -4.00 -3.03 26.99
N GLY A 168 -2.84 -2.76 27.60
CA GLY A 168 -1.64 -3.59 27.52
C GLY A 168 -1.86 -5.07 27.81
N PRO A 169 -2.42 -5.45 28.98
CA PRO A 169 -2.68 -6.84 29.33
C PRO A 169 -3.60 -7.54 28.33
N VAL A 170 -4.68 -6.86 27.90
CA VAL A 170 -5.64 -7.42 26.93
C VAL A 170 -4.95 -7.72 25.60
N ILE A 171 -4.17 -6.77 25.10
CA ILE A 171 -3.46 -6.93 23.82
C ILE A 171 -2.41 -8.03 23.91
N ARG A 172 -1.71 -8.17 25.04
CA ARG A 172 -0.77 -9.27 25.25
C ARG A 172 -1.47 -10.62 25.18
N THR A 173 -2.57 -10.81 25.92
CA THR A 173 -3.33 -12.06 25.88
C THR A 173 -3.78 -12.42 24.46
N ILE A 174 -4.23 -11.42 23.68
CA ILE A 174 -4.60 -11.63 22.28
C ILE A 174 -3.38 -12.05 21.45
N THR A 175 -2.24 -11.40 21.64
CA THR A 175 -1.01 -11.63 20.87
C THR A 175 -0.43 -13.01 21.17
N ASP A 176 -0.38 -13.39 22.45
CA ASP A 176 0.08 -14.71 22.90
C ASP A 176 -0.82 -15.81 22.35
N TRP A 177 -2.14 -15.61 22.37
CA TRP A 177 -3.09 -16.55 21.81
C TRP A 177 -2.96 -16.71 20.28
N LEU A 178 -2.78 -15.59 19.56
CA LEU A 178 -2.53 -15.61 18.12
C LEU A 178 -1.19 -16.31 17.79
N GLY A 179 -0.14 -16.01 18.56
CA GLY A 179 1.17 -16.65 18.44
C GLY A 179 1.09 -18.16 18.66
N ALA A 180 0.40 -18.60 19.71
CA ALA A 180 0.16 -20.01 19.98
C ALA A 180 -0.62 -20.70 18.85
N GLY A 181 -1.63 -20.03 18.28
CA GLY A 181 -2.39 -20.53 17.14
C GLY A 181 -1.54 -20.71 15.89
N VAL A 182 -0.65 -19.75 15.59
CA VAL A 182 0.31 -19.86 14.47
C VAL A 182 1.29 -21.00 14.71
N ASN A 183 1.84 -21.11 15.92
CA ASN A 183 2.78 -22.19 16.27
C ASN A 183 2.11 -23.57 16.17
N ALA A 184 0.86 -23.72 16.62
CA ALA A 184 0.12 -24.97 16.46
C ALA A 184 -0.09 -25.36 14.99
N LEU A 185 -0.34 -24.38 14.11
CA LEU A 185 -0.43 -24.63 12.66
C LEU A 185 0.91 -24.99 12.04
N LEU A 186 2.01 -24.43 12.54
CA LEU A 186 3.36 -24.77 12.13
C LEU A 186 3.71 -26.20 12.53
N ASP A 187 3.51 -26.55 13.81
CA ASP A 187 3.82 -27.86 14.37
C ASP A 187 2.98 -28.97 13.72
N ALA A 188 1.72 -28.68 13.39
CA ALA A 188 0.85 -29.60 12.67
C ALA A 188 1.14 -29.69 11.16
N GLY A 189 2.06 -28.88 10.62
CA GLY A 189 2.34 -28.79 9.18
C GLY A 189 1.16 -28.23 8.36
N LEU A 190 0.20 -27.56 9.00
CA LEU A 190 -1.03 -27.05 8.41
C LEU A 190 -0.91 -25.61 7.90
N LEU A 191 0.20 -24.92 8.17
CA LEU A 191 0.39 -23.55 7.72
C LEU A 191 0.20 -23.33 6.20
N PRO A 192 0.55 -24.28 5.31
CA PRO A 192 0.23 -24.15 3.87
C PRO A 192 -1.25 -23.87 3.57
N LEU A 193 -2.17 -24.34 4.43
CA LEU A 193 -3.60 -24.09 4.30
C LEU A 193 -3.98 -22.61 4.50
N ALA A 194 -3.11 -21.80 5.09
CA ALA A 194 -3.31 -20.34 5.17
C ALA A 194 -3.53 -19.71 3.79
N SER A 195 -2.96 -20.31 2.73
CA SER A 195 -3.13 -19.86 1.34
C SER A 195 -4.59 -19.87 0.88
N ILE A 196 -5.43 -20.73 1.44
CA ILE A 196 -6.87 -20.78 1.16
C ILE A 196 -7.56 -19.48 1.55
N ILE A 197 -7.04 -18.78 2.56
CA ILE A 197 -7.57 -17.50 3.04
C ILE A 197 -6.80 -16.34 2.42
N VAL A 198 -5.47 -16.43 2.42
CA VAL A 198 -4.57 -15.34 2.01
C VAL A 198 -4.71 -15.02 0.53
N GLU A 199 -4.70 -16.01 -0.36
CA GLU A 199 -4.73 -15.75 -1.81
C GLU A 199 -6.06 -15.12 -2.28
N PRO A 200 -7.25 -15.60 -1.86
CA PRO A 200 -8.49 -14.88 -2.16
C PRO A 200 -8.53 -13.48 -1.57
N ALA A 201 -8.06 -13.31 -0.34
CA ALA A 201 -8.04 -12.01 0.32
C ALA A 201 -7.13 -11.02 -0.40
N LYS A 202 -5.98 -11.47 -0.93
CA LYS A 202 -5.09 -10.66 -1.77
C LYS A 202 -5.82 -10.11 -2.99
N VAL A 203 -6.45 -10.99 -3.79
CA VAL A 203 -7.21 -10.61 -4.99
C VAL A 203 -8.39 -9.68 -4.67
N LEU A 204 -8.93 -9.77 -3.46
CA LEU A 204 -9.99 -8.90 -2.95
C LEU A 204 -9.47 -7.60 -2.29
N PHE A 205 -8.19 -7.26 -2.47
CA PHE A 205 -7.52 -6.05 -1.96
C PHE A 205 -7.48 -5.95 -0.43
N LEU A 206 -7.46 -7.11 0.24
CA LEU A 206 -7.23 -7.21 1.68
C LEU A 206 -5.77 -7.54 2.00
N ASN A 207 -4.88 -7.59 0.99
CA ASN A 207 -3.46 -7.88 1.13
C ASN A 207 -2.78 -6.93 2.12
N ASN A 208 -3.02 -5.63 2.02
CA ASN A 208 -2.36 -4.67 2.91
C ASN A 208 -2.82 -4.77 4.37
N ALA A 209 -4.07 -5.17 4.60
CA ALA A 209 -4.61 -5.38 5.94
C ALA A 209 -4.03 -6.65 6.58
N ILE A 210 -3.93 -7.73 5.79
CA ILE A 210 -3.35 -8.99 6.24
C ILE A 210 -1.84 -8.85 6.45
N ASN A 211 -1.12 -8.35 5.44
CA ASN A 211 0.32 -8.27 5.48
C ASN A 211 0.79 -7.24 6.51
N HIS A 212 0.48 -5.96 6.33
CA HIS A 212 1.02 -4.92 7.19
C HIS A 212 0.25 -4.76 8.50
N GLY A 213 -1.04 -5.11 8.53
CA GLY A 213 -1.86 -5.02 9.74
C GLY A 213 -1.64 -6.17 10.74
N VAL A 214 -1.36 -7.39 10.25
CA VAL A 214 -1.29 -8.60 11.10
C VAL A 214 0.03 -9.33 10.97
N LEU A 215 0.41 -9.74 9.75
CA LEU A 215 1.56 -10.63 9.55
C LEU A 215 2.89 -9.95 9.84
N THR A 216 3.09 -8.70 9.40
CA THR A 216 4.34 -7.96 9.59
C THR A 216 4.66 -7.80 11.09
N PRO A 217 3.75 -7.32 11.96
CA PRO A 217 3.96 -7.31 13.40
C PRO A 217 4.37 -8.65 14.02
N LEU A 218 3.64 -9.72 13.69
CA LEU A 218 3.90 -11.06 14.21
C LEU A 218 5.27 -11.57 13.73
N ALA A 219 5.57 -11.37 12.45
CA ALA A 219 6.83 -11.73 11.84
C ALA A 219 8.02 -10.95 12.43
N SER A 220 7.82 -9.66 12.76
CA SER A 220 8.84 -8.84 13.43
C SER A 220 9.15 -9.35 14.83
N SER A 221 8.13 -9.78 15.58
CA SER A 221 8.33 -10.41 16.88
C SER A 221 9.14 -11.70 16.77
N GLN A 222 8.76 -12.59 15.84
CA GLN A 222 9.48 -13.85 15.61
C GLN A 222 10.92 -13.64 15.12
N ALA A 223 11.13 -12.71 14.20
CA ALA A 223 12.44 -12.44 13.64
C ALA A 223 13.41 -11.80 14.64
N ALA A 224 12.89 -11.15 15.69
CA ALA A 224 13.72 -10.62 16.77
C ALA A 224 14.33 -11.72 17.64
N GLU A 225 13.60 -12.82 17.84
CA GLU A 225 14.06 -13.98 18.62
C GLU A 225 14.90 -14.95 17.77
N GLN A 226 14.47 -15.21 16.54
CA GLN A 226 15.00 -16.29 15.69
C GLN A 226 15.83 -15.78 14.50
N GLY A 227 16.06 -14.47 14.39
CA GLY A 227 16.73 -13.82 13.26
C GLY A 227 15.94 -13.81 11.94
N ARG A 228 14.82 -14.54 11.88
CA ARG A 228 13.99 -14.74 10.69
C ARG A 228 12.54 -15.07 11.02
N SER A 229 11.65 -14.81 10.07
CA SER A 229 10.28 -15.33 10.07
C SER A 229 9.81 -15.62 8.66
N LEU A 230 9.20 -16.78 8.46
CA LEU A 230 8.56 -17.15 7.19
C LEU A 230 7.22 -16.40 6.99
N LEU A 231 6.63 -15.83 8.04
CA LEU A 231 5.37 -15.09 7.96
C LEU A 231 5.48 -13.87 7.03
N TYR A 232 6.68 -13.30 6.88
CA TYR A 232 6.93 -12.26 5.88
C TYR A 232 6.73 -12.73 4.44
N LEU A 233 6.89 -14.04 4.15
CA LEU A 233 6.76 -14.61 2.81
C LEU A 233 5.33 -15.02 2.47
N VAL A 234 4.45 -15.17 3.47
CA VAL A 234 3.07 -15.66 3.27
C VAL A 234 2.31 -14.78 2.27
N GLU A 235 2.51 -13.46 2.32
CA GLU A 235 1.91 -12.55 1.34
C GLU A 235 2.93 -12.11 0.27
N ALA A 236 4.17 -11.83 0.67
CA ALA A 236 5.18 -11.21 -0.20
C ALA A 236 5.75 -12.13 -1.28
N ASN A 237 5.59 -13.46 -1.19
CA ASN A 237 6.11 -14.40 -2.18
C ASN A 237 5.54 -14.09 -3.58
N PRO A 238 6.37 -13.69 -4.56
CA PRO A 238 5.90 -13.32 -5.89
C PRO A 238 5.65 -14.53 -6.80
N GLY A 239 6.02 -15.75 -6.37
CA GLY A 239 5.94 -16.97 -7.17
C GLY A 239 4.53 -17.32 -7.68
N PRO A 240 3.47 -17.32 -6.85
CA PRO A 240 2.11 -17.66 -7.32
C PRO A 240 1.64 -16.73 -8.44
N GLY A 241 1.82 -15.41 -8.30
CA GLY A 241 1.48 -14.42 -9.32
C GLY A 241 2.30 -14.61 -10.60
N LEU A 242 3.61 -14.85 -10.47
CA LEU A 242 4.51 -15.11 -11.60
C LEU A 242 4.04 -16.32 -12.41
N GLY A 243 3.75 -17.44 -11.75
CA GLY A 243 3.31 -18.68 -12.42
C GLY A 243 2.03 -18.48 -13.22
N MET A 244 1.04 -17.81 -12.63
CA MET A 244 -0.22 -17.50 -13.31
C MET A 244 -0.02 -16.57 -14.52
N LEU A 245 0.83 -15.55 -14.42
CA LEU A 245 1.13 -14.65 -15.54
C LEU A 245 1.91 -15.35 -16.66
N ILE A 246 2.83 -16.26 -16.34
CA ILE A 246 3.49 -17.12 -17.34
C ILE A 246 2.44 -18.00 -18.04
N ALA A 247 1.46 -18.54 -17.28
CA ALA A 247 0.39 -19.34 -17.87
C ALA A 247 -0.46 -18.52 -18.86
N PHE A 248 -0.75 -17.24 -18.58
CA PHE A 248 -1.40 -16.36 -19.54
C PHE A 248 -0.54 -16.03 -20.76
N THR A 249 0.77 -15.90 -20.59
CA THR A 249 1.70 -15.66 -21.71
C THR A 249 1.66 -16.82 -22.72
N VAL A 250 1.59 -18.05 -22.22
CA VAL A 250 1.62 -19.27 -23.04
C VAL A 250 0.23 -19.66 -23.54
N PHE A 251 -0.77 -19.73 -22.64
CA PHE A 251 -2.09 -20.31 -22.90
C PHE A 251 -3.24 -19.29 -22.93
N GLY A 252 -2.97 -18.02 -22.59
CA GLY A 252 -3.97 -16.96 -22.60
C GLY A 252 -4.48 -16.63 -24.01
N LEU A 253 -5.49 -15.78 -24.06
CA LEU A 253 -6.10 -15.28 -25.30
C LEU A 253 -6.13 -13.74 -25.28
N GLY A 254 -6.22 -13.14 -26.47
CA GLY A 254 -6.47 -11.70 -26.64
C GLY A 254 -5.53 -10.79 -25.85
N ALA A 255 -6.11 -9.74 -25.27
CA ALA A 255 -5.38 -8.73 -24.50
C ALA A 255 -4.67 -9.34 -23.29
N ALA A 256 -5.32 -10.24 -22.55
CA ALA A 256 -4.71 -10.93 -21.40
C ALA A 256 -3.41 -11.67 -21.76
N ARG A 257 -3.29 -12.27 -22.96
CA ARG A 257 -2.02 -12.85 -23.40
C ARG A 257 -0.97 -11.79 -23.72
N ALA A 258 -1.38 -10.74 -24.43
CA ALA A 258 -0.48 -9.68 -24.88
C ALA A 258 0.11 -8.86 -23.73
N THR A 259 -0.67 -8.63 -22.66
CA THR A 259 -0.26 -7.80 -21.52
C THR A 259 0.49 -8.58 -20.44
N ALA A 260 0.37 -9.92 -20.40
CA ALA A 260 0.96 -10.75 -19.34
C ALA A 260 2.49 -10.59 -19.20
N PRO A 261 3.30 -10.56 -20.28
CA PRO A 261 4.75 -10.35 -20.16
C PRO A 261 5.13 -9.03 -19.50
N GLY A 262 4.43 -7.95 -19.81
CA GLY A 262 4.64 -6.65 -19.16
C GLY A 262 4.24 -6.68 -17.68
N ALA A 263 3.13 -7.35 -17.36
CA ALA A 263 2.70 -7.55 -15.98
C ALA A 263 3.69 -8.38 -15.15
N ILE A 264 4.39 -9.35 -15.76
CA ILE A 264 5.45 -10.13 -15.07
C ILE A 264 6.55 -9.21 -14.54
N VAL A 265 7.04 -8.28 -15.36
CA VAL A 265 8.11 -7.35 -14.96
C VAL A 265 7.68 -6.51 -13.76
N ILE A 266 6.48 -5.93 -13.84
CA ILE A 266 5.90 -5.08 -12.80
C ILE A 266 5.66 -5.86 -11.50
N GLN A 267 5.15 -7.08 -11.60
CA GLN A 267 4.83 -7.93 -10.47
C GLN A 267 6.08 -8.49 -9.80
N PHE A 268 6.94 -9.13 -10.58
CA PHE A 268 8.05 -9.94 -10.07
C PHE A 268 9.23 -9.06 -9.65
N LEU A 269 9.61 -8.09 -10.50
CA LEU A 269 10.73 -7.17 -10.22
C LEU A 269 10.27 -5.91 -9.49
N GLY A 270 9.10 -5.39 -9.85
CA GLY A 270 8.52 -4.19 -9.21
C GLY A 270 7.81 -4.47 -7.89
N GLY A 271 7.38 -5.71 -7.64
CA GLY A 271 6.70 -6.10 -6.39
C GLY A 271 5.27 -5.59 -6.27
N ILE A 272 4.67 -5.13 -7.37
CA ILE A 272 3.27 -4.64 -7.40
C ILE A 272 2.37 -5.83 -7.72
N HIS A 273 1.91 -6.54 -6.69
CA HIS A 273 1.12 -7.76 -6.86
C HIS A 273 -0.29 -7.48 -7.39
N GLU A 274 -0.80 -6.26 -7.24
CA GLU A 274 -2.12 -5.87 -7.72
C GLU A 274 -2.26 -5.98 -9.25
N ILE A 275 -1.14 -5.95 -9.99
CA ILE A 275 -1.15 -5.97 -11.47
C ILE A 275 -1.74 -7.25 -12.04
N TYR A 276 -1.70 -8.37 -11.30
CA TYR A 276 -2.25 -9.64 -11.77
C TYR A 276 -3.70 -9.88 -11.33
N PHE A 277 -4.26 -9.08 -10.41
CA PHE A 277 -5.61 -9.30 -9.89
C PHE A 277 -6.70 -9.23 -10.97
N PRO A 278 -6.64 -8.33 -11.98
CA PRO A 278 -7.60 -8.34 -13.10
C PRO A 278 -7.63 -9.67 -13.86
N TYR A 279 -6.49 -10.36 -13.99
CA TYR A 279 -6.42 -11.65 -14.67
C TYR A 279 -7.19 -12.73 -13.91
N VAL A 280 -7.13 -12.70 -12.57
CA VAL A 280 -7.89 -13.61 -11.71
C VAL A 280 -9.36 -13.26 -11.70
N LEU A 281 -9.71 -11.97 -11.63
CA LEU A 281 -11.10 -11.52 -11.62
C LEU A 281 -11.81 -11.81 -12.95
N ALA A 282 -11.08 -11.76 -14.08
CA ALA A 282 -11.61 -12.19 -15.37
C ALA A 282 -11.92 -13.70 -15.40
N LYS A 283 -11.20 -14.51 -14.61
CA LYS A 283 -11.42 -15.95 -14.54
C LYS A 283 -11.16 -16.51 -13.13
N PRO A 284 -12.12 -16.38 -12.20
CA PRO A 284 -11.91 -16.65 -10.77
C PRO A 284 -11.45 -18.07 -10.42
N VAL A 285 -11.71 -19.06 -11.29
CA VAL A 285 -11.23 -20.45 -11.10
C VAL A 285 -9.71 -20.53 -11.05
N LEU A 286 -8.99 -19.57 -11.64
CA LEU A 286 -7.52 -19.48 -11.57
C LEU A 286 -7.00 -19.25 -10.14
N LEU A 287 -7.86 -18.83 -9.21
CA LEU A 287 -7.52 -18.74 -7.80
C LEU A 287 -7.05 -20.07 -7.21
N LEU A 288 -7.51 -21.20 -7.74
CA LEU A 288 -7.01 -22.52 -7.35
C LEU A 288 -5.50 -22.67 -7.61
N GLY A 289 -5.00 -22.10 -8.72
CA GLY A 289 -3.57 -22.12 -9.03
C GLY A 289 -2.76 -21.19 -8.13
N LEU A 290 -3.33 -20.04 -7.72
CA LEU A 290 -2.71 -19.17 -6.73
C LEU A 290 -2.65 -19.83 -5.36
N ILE A 291 -3.75 -20.43 -4.89
CA ILE A 291 -3.81 -21.17 -3.61
C ILE A 291 -2.80 -22.32 -3.61
N ALA A 292 -2.75 -23.13 -4.67
CA ALA A 292 -1.81 -24.25 -4.77
C ALA A 292 -0.35 -23.78 -4.82
N GLY A 293 -0.07 -22.71 -5.57
CA GLY A 293 1.25 -22.09 -5.62
C GLY A 293 1.66 -21.53 -4.26
N GLY A 294 0.80 -20.74 -3.61
CA GLY A 294 1.04 -20.16 -2.29
C GLY A 294 1.29 -21.24 -1.23
N ALA A 295 0.47 -22.29 -1.22
CA ALA A 295 0.61 -23.41 -0.29
C ALA A 295 1.95 -24.13 -0.50
N THR A 296 2.37 -24.30 -1.76
CA THR A 296 3.66 -24.89 -2.11
C THR A 296 4.82 -24.04 -1.60
N GLY A 297 4.75 -22.71 -1.75
CA GLY A 297 5.75 -21.79 -1.23
C GLY A 297 5.86 -21.83 0.29
N ILE A 298 4.73 -21.79 1.00
CA ILE A 298 4.71 -21.91 2.47
C ILE A 298 5.27 -23.26 2.90
N ALA A 299 4.83 -24.37 2.29
CA ALA A 299 5.31 -25.71 2.61
C ALA A 299 6.83 -25.83 2.40
N THR A 300 7.35 -25.26 1.31
CA THR A 300 8.79 -25.23 1.05
C THR A 300 9.54 -24.49 2.15
N ASN A 301 9.06 -23.31 2.56
CA ASN A 301 9.71 -22.57 3.64
C ASN A 301 9.62 -23.28 5.00
N VAL A 302 8.51 -23.98 5.29
CA VAL A 302 8.39 -24.81 6.48
C VAL A 302 9.41 -25.95 6.46
N ILE A 303 9.57 -26.67 5.34
CA ILE A 303 10.52 -27.79 5.20
C ILE A 303 11.97 -27.33 5.38
N PHE A 304 12.34 -26.19 4.79
CA PHE A 304 13.70 -25.65 4.88
C PHE A 304 13.92 -24.78 6.14
N GLY A 305 12.85 -24.55 6.92
CA GLY A 305 12.81 -23.57 8.00
C GLY A 305 13.09 -22.14 7.56
N SER A 306 13.08 -21.81 6.26
CA SER A 306 13.57 -20.53 5.73
C SER A 306 12.62 -19.36 5.97
N GLY A 307 13.17 -18.16 6.10
CA GLY A 307 12.39 -16.93 6.30
C GLY A 307 13.16 -15.65 5.97
N LEU A 308 12.53 -14.51 6.22
CA LEU A 308 13.12 -13.17 6.05
C LEU A 308 13.42 -12.53 7.41
N SER A 309 14.44 -11.68 7.47
CA SER A 309 14.79 -10.90 8.67
C SER A 309 13.95 -9.63 8.81
N GLY A 310 13.22 -9.24 7.76
CA GLY A 310 12.37 -8.05 7.74
C GLY A 310 11.32 -8.10 6.65
N ALA A 311 10.44 -7.10 6.66
CA ALA A 311 9.36 -6.98 5.67
C ALA A 311 9.92 -6.68 4.28
N ALA A 312 9.57 -7.51 3.30
CA ALA A 312 9.84 -7.23 1.88
C ALA A 312 8.74 -6.33 1.31
N SER A 313 9.04 -5.03 1.13
CA SER A 313 8.11 -4.07 0.56
C SER A 313 8.80 -3.09 -0.40
N PRO A 314 8.34 -2.97 -1.66
CA PRO A 314 7.33 -3.80 -2.33
C PRO A 314 7.70 -5.29 -2.33
N GLY A 315 6.72 -6.19 -2.52
CA GLY A 315 6.92 -7.65 -2.49
C GLY A 315 7.66 -8.21 -3.72
N SER A 316 8.71 -7.54 -4.18
CA SER A 316 9.50 -7.96 -5.34
C SER A 316 10.48 -9.05 -4.98
N ILE A 317 10.94 -9.82 -5.98
CA ILE A 317 12.01 -10.79 -5.76
C ILE A 317 13.29 -10.12 -5.24
N ILE A 318 13.55 -8.87 -5.66
CA ILE A 318 14.70 -8.09 -5.20
C ILE A 318 14.59 -7.86 -3.70
N ALA A 319 13.46 -7.31 -3.24
CA ALA A 319 13.22 -7.07 -1.82
C ALA A 319 13.22 -8.37 -1.00
N VAL A 320 12.59 -9.43 -1.52
CA VAL A 320 12.58 -10.76 -0.88
C VAL A 320 14.00 -11.27 -0.68
N LEU A 321 14.85 -11.24 -1.71
CA LEU A 321 16.24 -11.70 -1.60
C LEU A 321 17.07 -10.80 -0.70
N THR A 322 16.90 -9.48 -0.75
CA THR A 322 17.63 -8.54 0.13
C THR A 322 17.25 -8.74 1.61
N MET A 323 15.99 -9.04 1.90
CA MET A 323 15.52 -9.29 3.27
C MET A 323 15.69 -10.75 3.71
N THR A 324 16.27 -11.63 2.87
CA THR A 324 16.43 -13.03 3.21
C THR A 324 17.47 -13.21 4.32
N ALA A 325 17.06 -13.91 5.37
CA ALA A 325 17.94 -14.18 6.50
C ALA A 325 19.13 -15.06 6.08
N PRO A 326 20.31 -14.90 6.70
CA PRO A 326 21.44 -15.79 6.50
C PRO A 326 21.03 -17.27 6.59
N GLY A 327 21.56 -18.11 5.69
CA GLY A 327 21.19 -19.53 5.61
C GLY A 327 19.80 -19.85 5.03
N SER A 328 18.93 -18.87 4.79
CA SER A 328 17.55 -19.10 4.31
C SER A 328 17.40 -19.04 2.78
N HIS A 329 18.41 -18.58 2.03
CA HIS A 329 18.32 -18.34 0.58
C HIS A 329 17.82 -19.51 -0.25
N LEU A 330 18.34 -20.71 -0.01
CA LEU A 330 17.95 -21.88 -0.79
C LEU A 330 16.45 -22.16 -0.65
N GLY A 331 15.94 -22.20 0.58
CA GLY A 331 14.53 -22.40 0.86
C GLY A 331 13.65 -21.29 0.30
N VAL A 332 14.07 -20.02 0.44
CA VAL A 332 13.33 -18.87 -0.12
C VAL A 332 13.28 -18.93 -1.65
N ILE A 333 14.41 -19.16 -2.33
CA ILE A 333 14.47 -19.24 -3.79
C ILE A 333 13.62 -20.41 -4.30
N LEU A 334 13.77 -21.59 -3.69
CA LEU A 334 12.95 -22.76 -4.04
C LEU A 334 11.47 -22.48 -3.80
N SER A 335 11.11 -21.79 -2.70
CA SER A 335 9.71 -21.45 -2.44
C SER A 335 9.12 -20.61 -3.56
N VAL A 336 9.85 -19.62 -4.10
CA VAL A 336 9.40 -18.78 -5.21
C VAL A 336 9.28 -19.60 -6.49
N VAL A 337 10.31 -20.39 -6.83
CA VAL A 337 10.36 -21.19 -8.06
C VAL A 337 9.26 -22.25 -8.07
N LEU A 338 9.12 -23.02 -6.99
CA LEU A 338 8.12 -24.07 -6.87
C LEU A 338 6.69 -23.49 -6.83
N SER A 339 6.48 -22.36 -6.16
CA SER A 339 5.20 -21.65 -6.19
C SER A 339 4.81 -21.25 -7.61
N ALA A 340 5.77 -20.69 -8.37
CA ALA A 340 5.56 -20.30 -9.75
C ALA A 340 5.29 -21.50 -10.65
N LEU A 341 6.04 -22.59 -10.48
CA LEU A 341 5.84 -23.82 -11.24
C LEU A 341 4.44 -24.40 -11.00
N VAL A 342 4.05 -24.59 -9.74
CA VAL A 342 2.73 -25.17 -9.40
C VAL A 342 1.61 -24.25 -9.89
N SER A 343 1.71 -22.94 -9.68
CA SER A 343 0.70 -22.00 -10.16
C SER A 343 0.61 -21.99 -11.69
N PHE A 344 1.74 -22.06 -12.39
CA PHE A 344 1.79 -22.16 -13.85
C PHE A 344 1.10 -23.43 -14.35
N LEU A 345 1.39 -24.59 -13.76
CA LEU A 345 0.81 -25.86 -14.19
C LEU A 345 -0.70 -25.89 -13.99
N VAL A 346 -1.19 -25.45 -12.82
CA VAL A 346 -2.63 -25.43 -12.51
C VAL A 346 -3.35 -24.40 -13.37
N CYS A 347 -2.86 -23.16 -13.44
CA CYS A 347 -3.46 -22.11 -14.26
C CYS A 347 -3.41 -22.47 -15.76
N GLY A 348 -2.29 -23.02 -16.22
CA GLY A 348 -2.09 -23.45 -17.60
C GLY A 348 -3.07 -24.55 -18.00
N ALA A 349 -3.26 -25.57 -17.15
CA ALA A 349 -4.26 -26.60 -17.36
C ALA A 349 -5.69 -26.03 -17.44
N ILE A 350 -6.05 -25.12 -16.54
CA ILE A 350 -7.38 -24.46 -16.52
C ILE A 350 -7.58 -23.59 -17.78
N LEU A 351 -6.56 -22.85 -18.23
CA LEU A 351 -6.60 -22.02 -19.44
C LEU A 351 -6.69 -22.88 -20.70
N ALA A 352 -5.89 -23.94 -20.79
CA ALA A 352 -5.93 -24.86 -21.92
C ALA A 352 -7.28 -25.57 -22.03
N ALA A 353 -7.85 -26.04 -20.91
CA ALA A 353 -9.11 -26.77 -20.88
C ALA A 353 -10.33 -25.91 -21.26
N SER A 354 -10.35 -24.63 -20.89
CA SER A 354 -11.47 -23.74 -21.21
C SER A 354 -11.34 -23.05 -22.58
N ARG A 355 -10.19 -23.15 -23.25
CA ARG A 355 -9.85 -22.35 -24.43
C ARG A 355 -10.93 -22.33 -25.52
N LYS A 356 -11.52 -23.49 -25.84
CA LYS A 356 -12.59 -23.60 -26.84
C LYS A 356 -13.85 -22.81 -26.44
N ARG A 357 -14.22 -22.88 -25.16
CA ARG A 357 -15.36 -22.16 -24.59
C ARG A 357 -15.11 -20.65 -24.58
N ASP A 358 -13.90 -20.25 -24.21
CA ASP A 358 -13.52 -18.84 -24.12
C ASP A 358 -13.52 -18.19 -25.51
N LEU A 359 -13.03 -18.89 -26.54
CA LEU A 359 -13.11 -18.44 -27.95
C LEU A 359 -14.55 -18.33 -28.45
N ALA A 360 -15.43 -19.26 -28.07
CA ALA A 360 -16.84 -19.23 -28.47
C ALA A 360 -17.63 -18.08 -27.81
N SER A 361 -17.13 -17.53 -26.69
CA SER A 361 -17.81 -16.46 -25.94
C SER A 361 -17.64 -15.05 -26.54
N GLY A 362 -16.80 -14.87 -27.56
CA GLY A 362 -16.59 -13.57 -28.23
C GLY A 362 -15.75 -12.55 -27.45
N ASN A 363 -15.53 -12.75 -26.13
CA ASN A 363 -14.76 -11.87 -25.24
C ASN A 363 -13.43 -12.51 -24.78
N ALA A 364 -12.79 -13.29 -25.65
CA ALA A 364 -11.63 -14.10 -25.30
C ALA A 364 -10.42 -13.25 -24.86
N GLY A 365 -10.28 -13.03 -23.56
CA GLY A 365 -9.15 -12.31 -22.95
C GLY A 365 -9.35 -10.82 -22.76
N ASP A 366 -10.59 -10.32 -22.79
CA ASP A 366 -10.89 -8.95 -22.36
C ASP A 366 -10.73 -8.80 -20.84
N LEU A 367 -9.94 -7.80 -20.43
CA LEU A 367 -9.68 -7.48 -19.03
C LEU A 367 -10.42 -6.21 -18.56
N SER A 368 -11.12 -5.50 -19.45
CA SER A 368 -11.72 -4.18 -19.18
C SER A 368 -12.62 -4.18 -17.94
N ALA A 369 -13.58 -5.12 -17.87
CA ALA A 369 -14.49 -5.28 -16.74
C ALA A 369 -13.76 -5.69 -15.45
N ALA A 370 -12.71 -6.50 -15.55
CA ALA A 370 -11.92 -6.96 -14.41
C ALA A 370 -11.00 -5.87 -13.85
N VAL A 371 -10.46 -5.00 -14.73
CA VAL A 371 -9.74 -3.78 -14.36
C VAL A 371 -10.70 -2.81 -13.66
N ALA A 372 -11.92 -2.62 -14.18
CA ALA A 372 -12.93 -1.79 -13.52
C ALA A 372 -13.32 -2.33 -12.13
N ALA A 373 -13.56 -3.64 -12.03
CA ALA A 373 -13.87 -4.31 -10.76
C ALA A 373 -12.72 -4.19 -9.74
N THR A 374 -11.48 -4.27 -10.23
CA THR A 374 -10.28 -4.03 -9.43
C THR A 374 -10.23 -2.60 -8.88
N SER A 375 -10.39 -1.59 -9.75
CA SER A 375 -10.38 -0.18 -9.32
C SER A 375 -11.46 0.11 -8.29
N ALA A 376 -12.66 -0.46 -8.47
CA ALA A 376 -13.76 -0.36 -7.51
C ALA A 376 -13.43 -1.04 -6.17
N ASN A 377 -12.82 -2.23 -6.19
CA ASN A 377 -12.45 -2.95 -4.97
C ASN A 377 -11.28 -2.28 -4.21
N LYS A 378 -10.34 -1.66 -4.92
CA LYS A 378 -9.20 -0.92 -4.35
C LYS A 378 -9.63 0.43 -3.75
N GLY A 379 -10.76 0.99 -4.19
CA GLY A 379 -11.27 2.28 -3.74
C GLY A 379 -10.44 3.50 -4.21
N LYS A 380 -9.41 3.28 -5.02
CA LYS A 380 -8.58 4.29 -5.69
C LYS A 380 -8.08 3.74 -7.03
N GLU A 381 -8.08 4.56 -8.07
CA GLU A 381 -7.51 4.17 -9.37
C GLU A 381 -6.00 3.95 -9.29
N SER A 382 -5.51 2.92 -9.97
CA SER A 382 -4.09 2.57 -10.01
C SER A 382 -3.55 2.80 -11.41
N SER A 383 -2.61 3.74 -11.55
CA SER A 383 -1.94 4.07 -12.82
C SER A 383 -1.38 2.84 -13.53
N VAL A 384 -0.79 1.93 -12.75
CA VAL A 384 -0.17 0.69 -13.22
C VAL A 384 -1.20 -0.25 -13.88
N LEU A 385 -2.46 -0.23 -13.44
CA LEU A 385 -3.52 -1.05 -14.02
C LEU A 385 -4.08 -0.47 -15.32
N GLY A 386 -3.98 0.86 -15.49
CA GLY A 386 -4.34 1.52 -16.75
C GLY A 386 -3.54 1.02 -17.94
N THR A 387 -2.31 0.54 -17.71
CA THR A 387 -1.47 -0.06 -18.76
C THR A 387 -2.08 -1.33 -19.37
N LEU A 388 -2.96 -2.03 -18.65
CA LEU A 388 -3.65 -3.23 -19.15
C LEU A 388 -4.77 -2.89 -20.16
N ASN A 389 -5.33 -1.68 -20.09
CA ASN A 389 -6.39 -1.22 -21.01
C ASN A 389 -5.81 -0.65 -22.32
N THR A 390 -4.58 -0.17 -22.31
CA THR A 390 -3.95 0.50 -23.47
C THR A 390 -3.38 -0.43 -24.52
N SER A 391 -3.39 -1.75 -24.31
CA SER A 391 -2.78 -2.72 -25.24
C SER A 391 -3.77 -3.32 -26.25
N ALA A 392 -5.03 -2.87 -26.27
CA ALA A 392 -6.07 -3.39 -27.18
C ALA A 392 -6.26 -2.56 -28.47
N ALA A 393 -5.50 -1.49 -28.71
CA ALA A 393 -5.60 -0.74 -29.97
C ALA A 393 -4.28 -0.07 -30.36
N ALA A 394 -3.50 -0.75 -31.19
CA ALA A 394 -2.60 -0.09 -32.13
C ALA A 394 -2.33 -0.99 -33.36
N PRO A 395 -3.02 -0.76 -34.49
CA PRO A 395 -2.39 -0.83 -35.79
C PRO A 395 -1.72 0.52 -36.10
N ALA A 396 -0.52 0.46 -36.65
CA ALA A 396 0.17 1.61 -37.20
C ALA A 396 -0.58 2.14 -38.45
N GLY A 397 -0.85 3.45 -38.50
CA GLY A 397 -1.14 4.18 -39.74
C GLY A 397 -2.50 4.90 -39.84
N ALA A 398 -2.49 6.21 -39.54
CA ALA A 398 -3.35 7.31 -40.03
C ALA A 398 -4.88 7.32 -39.72
N PRO A 399 -5.57 8.48 -39.91
CA PRO A 399 -5.36 9.80 -39.32
C PRO A 399 -6.52 10.20 -38.36
N ALA A 400 -6.28 11.20 -37.51
CA ALA A 400 -7.26 11.73 -36.57
C ALA A 400 -8.37 12.53 -37.28
N ALA A 401 -9.64 12.19 -37.03
CA ALA A 401 -10.78 13.03 -37.36
C ALA A 401 -11.88 12.83 -36.31
N GLY A 402 -12.36 13.95 -35.73
CA GLY A 402 -13.58 14.00 -34.92
C GLY A 402 -13.43 14.64 -33.54
N VAL A 403 -13.08 15.94 -33.48
CA VAL A 403 -13.25 16.74 -32.26
C VAL A 403 -14.62 17.39 -32.32
N VAL A 404 -15.51 16.97 -31.42
CA VAL A 404 -16.75 17.70 -31.10
C VAL A 404 -16.37 18.83 -30.15
N ALA A 405 -16.64 20.06 -30.57
CA ALA A 405 -16.38 21.28 -29.81
C ALA A 405 -17.53 21.58 -28.84
N GLU A 406 -17.20 22.02 -27.63
CA GLU A 406 -18.10 22.73 -26.71
C GLU A 406 -17.29 23.78 -25.91
N PRO A 407 -17.96 24.79 -25.32
CA PRO A 407 -17.72 26.20 -25.65
C PRO A 407 -16.58 26.87 -24.88
N ALA A 408 -16.02 27.89 -25.53
CA ALA A 408 -14.97 28.76 -25.04
C ALA A 408 -15.42 29.56 -23.81
N VAL A 409 -14.58 29.58 -22.77
CA VAL A 409 -14.60 30.58 -21.70
C VAL A 409 -13.28 31.35 -21.77
N ASP A 410 -13.42 32.65 -22.00
CA ASP A 410 -12.46 33.76 -21.93
C ASP A 410 -10.97 33.49 -22.29
N ARG A 411 -10.67 33.72 -23.58
CA ARG A 411 -9.33 34.04 -24.09
C ARG A 411 -9.00 35.51 -23.81
N ALA A 412 -8.60 35.83 -22.58
CA ALA A 412 -8.05 37.16 -22.28
C ALA A 412 -7.11 37.15 -21.06
N GLU A 413 -6.02 36.39 -21.09
CA GLU A 413 -4.81 36.76 -20.35
C GLU A 413 -3.59 36.53 -21.23
N ALA A 414 -2.78 37.58 -21.39
CA ALA A 414 -1.57 37.60 -22.18
C ALA A 414 -0.65 36.42 -21.81
N HIS A 415 -0.13 35.73 -22.82
CA HIS A 415 0.79 34.60 -22.67
C HIS A 415 2.03 35.01 -21.86
N ARG A 416 1.97 34.86 -20.53
CA ARG A 416 3.16 34.85 -19.69
C ARG A 416 3.97 33.61 -20.04
N ARG A 417 5.28 33.79 -20.18
CA ARG A 417 6.22 32.68 -20.34
C ARG A 417 6.09 31.78 -19.11
N VAL A 418 5.92 30.48 -19.35
CA VAL A 418 5.74 29.45 -18.34
C VAL A 418 7.09 28.78 -18.12
N GLU A 419 7.76 29.12 -17.01
CA GLU A 419 9.05 28.55 -16.61
C GLU A 419 8.88 27.58 -15.42
N LYS A 420 7.82 27.72 -14.63
CA LYS A 420 7.54 26.87 -13.47
C LYS A 420 6.14 26.28 -13.51
N VAL A 421 6.08 24.96 -13.71
CA VAL A 421 4.86 24.15 -13.68
C VAL A 421 4.78 23.36 -12.37
N ILE A 422 3.69 23.50 -11.61
CA ILE A 422 3.47 22.76 -10.37
C ILE A 422 2.22 21.87 -10.49
N PHE A 423 2.40 20.58 -10.22
CA PHE A 423 1.28 19.66 -10.00
C PHE A 423 0.85 19.72 -8.53
N ALA A 424 -0.35 20.25 -8.27
CA ALA A 424 -0.84 20.45 -6.92
C ALA A 424 -1.96 19.46 -6.56
N CYS A 425 -1.82 18.81 -5.39
CA CYS A 425 -2.88 18.01 -4.79
C CYS A 425 -2.93 18.27 -3.27
N ASP A 426 -3.88 17.67 -2.55
CA ASP A 426 -4.05 17.94 -1.11
C ASP A 426 -2.79 17.70 -0.27
N ALA A 427 -2.10 16.57 -0.50
CA ALA A 427 -0.94 16.17 0.27
C ALA A 427 0.40 16.47 -0.43
N GLY A 428 0.38 16.86 -1.70
CA GLY A 428 1.60 17.08 -2.48
C GLY A 428 2.44 15.84 -2.75
N MET A 429 1.86 14.64 -2.60
CA MET A 429 2.55 13.36 -2.81
C MET A 429 1.61 12.37 -3.52
N GLY A 430 2.18 11.43 -4.27
CA GLY A 430 1.42 10.39 -4.99
C GLY A 430 1.11 10.75 -6.45
N SER A 431 -0.17 10.90 -6.80
CA SER A 431 -0.62 11.08 -8.19
C SER A 431 -0.11 12.37 -8.84
N SER A 432 0.03 13.46 -8.08
CA SER A 432 0.63 14.72 -8.55
C SER A 432 2.12 14.58 -8.89
N ALA A 433 2.88 13.82 -8.09
CA ALA A 433 4.29 13.53 -8.35
C ALA A 433 4.47 12.68 -9.62
N MET A 434 3.57 11.73 -9.85
CA MET A 434 3.56 10.94 -11.09
C MET A 434 3.19 11.79 -12.30
N GLY A 435 2.14 12.63 -12.21
CA GLY A 435 1.77 13.56 -13.29
C GLY A 435 2.90 14.53 -13.65
N ALA A 436 3.57 15.10 -12.65
CA ALA A 436 4.75 15.92 -12.83
C ALA A 436 5.88 15.17 -13.55
N SER A 437 6.09 13.89 -13.22
CA SER A 437 7.10 13.06 -13.88
C SER A 437 6.75 12.77 -15.34
N VAL A 438 5.47 12.51 -15.64
CA VAL A 438 4.98 12.31 -17.02
C VAL A 438 5.19 13.56 -17.85
N LEU A 439 4.73 14.73 -17.38
CA LEU A 439 4.88 15.98 -18.13
C LEU A 439 6.36 16.35 -18.28
N ARG A 440 7.19 16.18 -17.23
CA ARG A 440 8.64 16.41 -17.31
C ARG A 440 9.28 15.57 -18.42
N ASN A 441 8.95 14.28 -18.50
CA ASN A 441 9.43 13.41 -19.57
C ASN A 441 8.95 13.87 -20.96
N MET A 442 7.72 14.36 -21.08
CA MET A 442 7.21 14.90 -22.35
C MET A 442 7.94 16.19 -22.76
N VAL A 443 8.18 17.11 -21.83
CA VAL A 443 8.94 18.36 -22.02
C VAL A 443 10.37 18.05 -22.48
N THR A 444 11.05 17.11 -21.79
CA THR A 444 12.41 16.67 -22.17
C THR A 444 12.43 16.03 -23.56
N LYS A 445 11.49 15.12 -23.87
CA LYS A 445 11.39 14.51 -25.21
C LYS A 445 11.08 15.52 -26.30
N ALA A 446 10.39 16.59 -25.96
CA ALA A 446 10.05 17.67 -26.88
C ALA A 446 11.20 18.66 -27.11
N GLY A 447 12.33 18.51 -26.41
CA GLY A 447 13.48 19.40 -26.53
C GLY A 447 13.28 20.79 -25.93
N ILE A 448 12.31 20.94 -25.02
CA ILE A 448 12.02 22.23 -24.38
C ILE A 448 12.97 22.41 -23.18
N GLU A 449 13.76 23.47 -23.20
CA GLU A 449 14.67 23.85 -22.12
C GLU A 449 14.12 25.04 -21.30
N GLY A 450 14.59 25.21 -20.06
CA GLY A 450 14.20 26.33 -19.20
C GLY A 450 12.87 26.18 -18.47
N VAL A 451 12.22 25.00 -18.53
CA VAL A 451 10.95 24.73 -17.84
C VAL A 451 11.17 23.75 -16.69
N SER A 452 10.83 24.17 -15.47
CA SER A 452 10.83 23.35 -14.26
C SER A 452 9.45 22.75 -14.02
N VAL A 453 9.38 21.43 -13.84
CA VAL A 453 8.12 20.71 -13.56
C VAL A 453 8.24 20.00 -12.21
N THR A 454 7.49 20.46 -11.21
CA THR A 454 7.52 19.93 -9.84
C THR A 454 6.11 19.59 -9.33
N ASN A 455 6.02 19.11 -8.09
CA ASN A 455 4.76 18.85 -7.42
C ASN A 455 4.80 19.43 -6.00
N ALA A 456 3.64 19.83 -5.48
CA ALA A 456 3.51 20.39 -4.14
C ALA A 456 2.11 20.13 -3.56
N ALA A 457 1.99 20.26 -2.25
CA ALA A 457 0.69 20.30 -1.60
C ALA A 457 0.03 21.65 -1.90
N ILE A 458 -1.29 21.70 -2.10
CA ILE A 458 -2.01 22.97 -2.33
C ILE A 458 -1.72 23.97 -1.19
N ALA A 459 -1.62 23.49 0.05
CA ALA A 459 -1.27 24.33 1.21
C ALA A 459 0.10 25.02 1.08
N ASN A 460 1.02 24.43 0.31
CA ASN A 460 2.40 24.87 0.12
C ASN A 460 2.62 25.65 -1.18
N LEU A 461 1.58 25.97 -1.94
CA LEU A 461 1.69 26.90 -3.06
C LEU A 461 2.09 28.28 -2.54
N ASP A 462 3.18 28.82 -3.07
CA ASP A 462 3.89 30.02 -2.60
C ASP A 462 3.72 31.23 -3.54
N GLY A 463 2.88 31.12 -4.57
CA GLY A 463 2.63 32.19 -5.54
C GLY A 463 3.67 32.28 -6.67
N THR A 464 4.62 31.35 -6.73
CA THR A 464 5.72 31.41 -7.71
C THR A 464 5.48 30.56 -8.96
N ALA A 465 4.35 29.85 -9.05
CA ALA A 465 4.03 29.00 -10.18
C ALA A 465 3.48 29.83 -11.35
N ASP A 466 3.93 29.55 -12.56
CA ASP A 466 3.33 30.14 -13.76
C ASP A 466 2.13 29.32 -14.23
N LEU A 467 2.19 27.99 -14.04
CA LEU A 467 1.13 27.05 -14.40
C LEU A 467 0.93 26.01 -13.30
N ILE A 468 -0.31 25.86 -12.85
CA ILE A 468 -0.71 24.88 -11.85
C ILE A 468 -1.64 23.83 -12.49
N VAL A 469 -1.27 22.56 -12.37
CA VAL A 469 -2.11 21.43 -12.80
C VAL A 469 -2.74 20.79 -11.57
N THR A 470 -4.06 20.70 -11.56
CA THR A 470 -4.83 20.08 -10.46
C THR A 470 -5.90 19.12 -10.99
N GLN A 471 -6.36 18.20 -10.14
CA GLN A 471 -7.61 17.50 -10.40
C GLN A 471 -8.78 18.48 -10.37
N ARG A 472 -9.81 18.20 -11.17
CA ARG A 472 -10.99 19.07 -11.33
C ARG A 472 -11.63 19.51 -10.00
N GLU A 473 -11.71 18.60 -9.04
CA GLU A 473 -12.27 18.84 -7.70
C GLU A 473 -11.41 19.78 -6.83
N LEU A 474 -10.13 19.95 -7.17
CA LEU A 474 -9.15 20.71 -6.41
C LEU A 474 -8.79 22.05 -7.05
N THR A 475 -9.22 22.30 -8.30
CA THR A 475 -8.86 23.50 -9.06
C THR A 475 -9.32 24.78 -8.36
N ASP A 476 -10.55 24.82 -7.84
CA ASP A 476 -11.07 26.02 -7.18
C ASP A 476 -10.26 26.39 -5.93
N ARG A 477 -9.84 25.37 -5.18
CA ARG A 477 -9.01 25.56 -3.99
C ARG A 477 -7.59 26.01 -4.33
N ALA A 478 -7.03 25.52 -5.43
CA ALA A 478 -5.73 25.98 -5.92
C ALA A 478 -5.82 27.44 -6.42
N ARG A 479 -6.89 27.81 -7.14
CA ARG A 479 -7.16 29.19 -7.58
C ARG A 479 -7.28 30.17 -6.41
N GLN A 480 -7.89 29.76 -5.30
CA GLN A 480 -7.97 30.59 -4.09
C GLN A 480 -6.60 30.83 -3.45
N LYS A 481 -5.69 29.84 -3.52
CA LYS A 481 -4.37 29.91 -2.91
C LYS A 481 -3.35 30.68 -3.76
N ASP A 482 -3.40 30.46 -5.08
CA ASP A 482 -2.53 31.12 -6.07
C ASP A 482 -3.40 31.57 -7.26
N PRO A 483 -4.02 32.77 -7.18
CA PRO A 483 -4.91 33.26 -8.21
C PRO A 483 -4.18 33.76 -9.47
N THR A 484 -2.87 33.98 -9.37
CA THR A 484 -2.06 34.60 -10.43
C THR A 484 -1.47 33.61 -11.43
N ALA A 485 -1.42 32.33 -11.08
CA ALA A 485 -0.95 31.26 -11.96
C ALA A 485 -2.02 30.86 -12.98
N GLN A 486 -1.61 30.34 -14.14
CA GLN A 486 -2.50 29.66 -15.08
C GLN A 486 -2.97 28.33 -14.47
N HIS A 487 -4.27 28.06 -14.43
CA HIS A 487 -4.81 26.81 -13.86
C HIS A 487 -5.30 25.87 -14.95
N VAL A 488 -4.78 24.64 -14.95
CA VAL A 488 -5.23 23.55 -15.81
C VAL A 488 -5.86 22.44 -14.97
N SER A 489 -7.14 22.17 -15.22
CA SER A 489 -7.86 21.07 -14.59
C SER A 489 -7.71 19.80 -15.43
N VAL A 490 -7.42 18.69 -14.76
CA VAL A 490 -7.43 17.35 -15.35
C VAL A 490 -8.36 16.43 -14.56
N ASP A 491 -8.94 15.43 -15.22
CA ASP A 491 -9.74 14.43 -14.49
C ASP A 491 -8.82 13.45 -13.74
N ASN A 492 -7.65 13.13 -14.31
CA ASN A 492 -6.63 12.29 -13.69
C ASN A 492 -5.22 12.77 -14.04
N PHE A 493 -4.29 12.65 -13.09
CA PHE A 493 -2.89 13.05 -13.29
C PHE A 493 -2.08 12.08 -14.17
N MET A 494 -2.58 10.88 -14.41
CA MET A 494 -1.80 9.84 -15.10
C MET A 494 -1.94 9.87 -16.61
N ASN A 495 -3.11 10.29 -17.11
CA ASN A 495 -3.39 10.34 -18.52
C ASN A 495 -4.41 11.45 -18.77
N SER A 496 -3.93 12.57 -19.31
CA SER A 496 -4.78 13.70 -19.66
C SER A 496 -4.37 14.21 -21.04
N PRO A 497 -5.30 14.38 -22.00
CA PRO A 497 -5.01 15.00 -23.29
C PRO A 497 -4.50 16.43 -23.13
N ARG A 498 -4.80 17.08 -21.99
CA ARG A 498 -4.29 18.41 -21.62
C ARG A 498 -2.77 18.48 -21.54
N TYR A 499 -2.05 17.38 -21.36
CA TYR A 499 -0.59 17.40 -21.31
C TYR A 499 0.02 17.70 -22.67
N THR A 500 -0.58 17.19 -23.74
CA THR A 500 -0.18 17.54 -25.10
C THR A 500 -0.42 19.02 -25.35
N GLU A 501 -1.56 19.57 -24.92
CA GLU A 501 -1.86 21.01 -25.02
C GLU A 501 -0.83 21.85 -24.24
N ILE A 502 -0.44 21.44 -23.03
CA ILE A 502 0.60 22.14 -22.24
C ILE A 502 1.94 22.09 -22.98
N VAL A 503 2.34 20.94 -23.52
CA VAL A 503 3.61 20.81 -24.25
C VAL A 503 3.60 21.65 -25.52
N GLU A 504 2.49 21.70 -26.25
CA GLU A 504 2.34 22.58 -27.42
C GLU A 504 2.38 24.06 -27.02
N GLN A 505 1.73 24.43 -25.92
CA GLN A 505 1.81 25.77 -25.35
C GLN A 505 3.25 26.14 -24.98
N LEU A 506 4.01 25.23 -24.37
CA LEU A 506 5.41 25.44 -24.01
C LEU A 506 6.31 25.52 -25.25
N ARG A 507 6.05 24.72 -26.30
CA ARG A 507 6.76 24.82 -27.58
C ARG A 507 6.53 26.16 -28.27
N ALA A 508 5.31 26.68 -28.21
CA ALA A 508 4.97 27.95 -28.85
C ALA A 508 5.57 29.18 -28.15
N GLN A 509 6.20 29.00 -26.97
CA GLN A 509 6.85 30.07 -26.21
C GLN A 509 8.35 30.23 -26.51
N GLY A 510 8.95 29.26 -27.21
CA GLY A 510 10.34 29.29 -27.71
C GLY A 510 10.35 29.32 -29.23
#